data_AF-A0A9W7ITK1-F1
#
_entry.id   AF-A0A9W7ITK1-F1
#
_cell.length_a   1.000
_cell.length_b   1.000
_cell.length_c   1.000
_cell.angle_alpha   90.00
_cell.angle_beta   90.00
_cell.angle_gamma   90.00
#
_symmetry.space_group_name_H-M   'P 1'
#
loop_
_entity.id
_entity.type
_entity.pdbx_description
1 polymer ?
#
loop_
_entity_poly.entity_id
_entity_poly.type
_entity_poly.pdbx_seq_one_letter_code
_entity_poly.pdbx_strand_id
1 'polypeptide(L)'
;MFALAFYGLVIFPKSLGYIDDAVMELFDHLDKGITPVPAILAETFRSLSACKKNGEGRFTCCAQLLLVWFHSHFWKPKKVSYQACFENYSPLQDLASTPRPENLSCDKWKSIFRNLQEKDVIWKARWFFPTNIVYKCGDYDWVPLLGIWGAIGYAPLLVSRQYRSRQFIPATRGLATCEFPYEGRGYKKNVSKIAEAWKRIYKMESFDEKPRVMPEYRRWRSMRINDDIPLPNSENNVPLEEQLQVDPSEMEIAKHDFKKKYLIMENRLSGLENEKNQLKFGMQSQEREIERLRKGKGKAEEDLNNLRNDYKKLRTFAKYADLGKTSTEWKHEIQEEKEKVDRWEMRFNDIQGQQITMEEELFRNRAENLSLRSRVGELESSLQRYRSRNHTAELKASRQENENMKRQVEDLEAALEICRGQINSFEEIQSWNNQQWQTRLDQSQDRVRDRDSVMAEALVQVREVAEHLQTLAVQADVLSLQTESESDRGKKLAWLFRKIRILGVKAKQYM
;
A
#
# COMPACT_ATOMS: atom_id res chain seq x y z
N MET A 1 -21.76 -3.32 4.34
CA MET A 1 -20.74 -3.96 5.20
C MET A 1 -19.37 -4.11 4.55
N PHE A 2 -19.20 -4.86 3.44
CA PHE A 2 -17.87 -5.03 2.83
C PHE A 2 -17.22 -3.70 2.39
N ALA A 3 -17.97 -2.82 1.73
CA ALA A 3 -17.47 -1.52 1.30
C ALA A 3 -17.07 -0.64 2.48
N LEU A 4 -17.88 -0.57 3.54
CA LEU A 4 -17.56 0.15 4.77
C LEU A 4 -16.28 -0.39 5.44
N ALA A 5 -16.14 -1.73 5.52
CA ALA A 5 -14.93 -2.36 6.03
C ALA A 5 -13.70 -2.03 5.17
N PHE A 6 -13.83 -1.97 3.85
CA PHE A 6 -12.75 -1.54 2.96
C PHE A 6 -12.36 -0.08 3.20
N TYR A 7 -13.32 0.83 3.32
CA TYR A 7 -13.04 2.23 3.63
C TYR A 7 -12.41 2.41 5.02
N GLY A 8 -12.92 1.73 6.06
CA GLY A 8 -12.43 1.85 7.43
C GLY A 8 -11.10 1.14 7.70
N LEU A 9 -10.85 -0.02 7.09
CA LEU A 9 -9.68 -0.84 7.41
C LEU A 9 -8.54 -0.71 6.39
N VAL A 10 -8.85 -0.32 5.13
CA VAL A 10 -7.86 -0.25 4.05
C VAL A 10 -7.60 1.20 3.61
N ILE A 11 -8.65 1.99 3.40
CA ILE A 11 -8.49 3.36 2.89
C ILE A 11 -8.12 4.35 4.00
N PHE A 12 -8.84 4.30 5.12
CA PHE A 12 -8.70 5.20 6.27
C PHE A 12 -8.42 4.43 7.58
N PRO A 13 -7.34 3.64 7.66
CA PRO A 13 -7.00 2.90 8.86
C PRO A 13 -6.54 3.82 9.98
N LYS A 14 -7.35 3.94 11.05
CA LYS A 14 -6.99 4.70 12.25
C LYS A 14 -6.50 3.81 13.39
N SER A 15 -7.25 2.75 13.71
CA SER A 15 -6.92 1.77 14.74
C SER A 15 -7.15 0.35 14.22
N LEU A 16 -6.32 -0.59 14.67
CA LEU A 16 -6.34 -1.96 14.14
C LEU A 16 -7.66 -2.65 14.50
N GLY A 17 -8.43 -3.06 13.48
CA GLY A 17 -9.67 -3.81 13.66
C GLY A 17 -10.90 -2.97 13.99
N TYR A 18 -10.80 -1.64 14.03
CA TYR A 18 -11.93 -0.74 14.31
C TYR A 18 -12.15 0.24 13.16
N ILE A 19 -13.41 0.61 12.93
CA ILE A 19 -13.81 1.62 11.96
C ILE A 19 -14.20 2.88 12.75
N ASP A 20 -13.54 4.00 12.44
CA ASP A 20 -13.78 5.29 13.09
C ASP A 20 -15.14 5.89 12.65
N ASP A 21 -15.84 6.54 13.58
CA ASP A 21 -17.17 7.13 13.33
C ASP A 21 -17.16 8.12 12.16
N ALA A 22 -16.08 8.89 11.98
CA ALA A 22 -15.97 9.83 10.87
C ALA A 22 -15.84 9.12 9.51
N VAL A 23 -15.34 7.89 9.48
CA VAL A 23 -15.32 7.06 8.26
C VAL A 23 -16.71 6.52 7.94
N MET A 24 -17.50 6.17 8.96
CA MET A 24 -18.91 5.81 8.77
C MET A 24 -19.71 6.98 8.20
N GLU A 25 -19.52 8.18 8.75
CA GLU A 25 -20.16 9.39 8.23
C GLU A 25 -19.74 9.69 6.78
N LEU A 26 -18.44 9.60 6.45
CA LEU A 26 -17.99 9.74 5.06
C LEU A 26 -18.66 8.70 4.16
N PHE A 27 -18.75 7.44 4.60
CA PHE A 27 -19.34 6.36 3.83
C PHE A 27 -20.81 6.64 3.46
N ASP A 28 -21.62 7.16 4.39
CA ASP A 28 -23.01 7.57 4.13
C ASP A 28 -23.12 8.70 3.10
N HIS A 29 -22.06 9.52 2.97
CA HIS A 29 -21.97 10.58 1.96
C HIS A 29 -21.55 10.06 0.58
N LEU A 30 -20.84 8.93 0.50
CA LEU A 30 -20.45 8.31 -0.78
C LEU A 30 -21.66 7.83 -1.56
N ASP A 31 -22.66 7.27 -0.86
CA ASP A 31 -23.93 6.84 -1.47
C ASP A 31 -24.71 8.03 -2.06
N LYS A 32 -24.40 9.26 -1.63
CA LYS A 32 -24.96 10.51 -2.16
C LYS A 32 -24.16 11.08 -3.34
N GLY A 33 -23.19 10.33 -3.87
CA GLY A 33 -22.37 10.72 -5.02
C GLY A 33 -21.18 11.63 -4.69
N ILE A 34 -20.82 11.79 -3.41
CA ILE A 34 -19.64 12.56 -3.02
C ILE A 34 -18.38 11.74 -3.33
N THR A 35 -17.40 12.36 -3.98
CA THR A 35 -16.13 11.71 -4.30
C THR A 35 -15.24 11.58 -3.06
N PRO A 36 -14.67 10.39 -2.77
CA PRO A 36 -13.74 10.22 -1.66
C PRO A 36 -12.34 10.76 -1.97
N VAL A 37 -12.06 11.12 -3.23
CA VAL A 37 -10.70 11.45 -3.71
C VAL A 37 -10.05 12.58 -2.91
N PRO A 38 -10.71 13.73 -2.65
CA PRO A 38 -10.11 14.80 -1.85
C PRO A 38 -9.77 14.36 -0.42
N ALA A 39 -10.62 13.52 0.19
CA ALA A 39 -10.39 13.01 1.53
C ALA A 39 -9.22 12.03 1.59
N ILE A 40 -9.13 11.10 0.62
CA ILE A 40 -8.00 10.17 0.48
C ILE A 40 -6.68 10.94 0.32
N LEU A 41 -6.66 11.95 -0.56
CA LEU A 41 -5.47 12.77 -0.78
C LEU A 41 -5.12 13.58 0.47
N ALA A 42 -6.12 14.19 1.12
CA ALA A 42 -5.90 14.97 2.35
C ALA A 42 -5.23 14.12 3.42
N GLU A 43 -5.80 12.96 3.74
CA GLU A 43 -5.24 12.10 4.79
C GLU A 43 -3.88 11.52 4.39
N THR A 44 -3.69 11.18 3.12
CA THR A 44 -2.38 10.71 2.62
C THR A 44 -1.30 11.78 2.84
N PHE A 45 -1.55 13.03 2.44
CA PHE A 45 -0.58 14.10 2.63
C PHE A 45 -0.38 14.48 4.09
N ARG A 46 -1.44 14.47 4.91
CA ARG A 46 -1.35 14.73 6.35
C ARG A 46 -0.49 13.68 7.05
N SER A 47 -0.72 12.40 6.74
CA SER A 47 0.05 11.29 7.30
C SER A 47 1.52 11.37 6.90
N LEU A 48 1.82 11.64 5.62
CA LEU A 48 3.20 11.86 5.16
C LEU A 48 3.85 13.11 5.79
N SER A 49 3.09 14.20 5.93
CA SER A 49 3.54 15.44 6.58
C SER A 49 3.90 15.18 8.05
N ALA A 50 3.06 14.43 8.77
CA ALA A 50 3.32 14.03 10.15
C ALA A 50 4.57 13.14 10.26
N CYS A 51 4.69 12.09 9.43
CA CYS A 51 5.87 11.23 9.40
C CYS A 51 7.16 12.03 9.11
N LYS A 52 7.08 13.02 8.21
CA LYS A 52 8.21 13.89 7.91
C LYS A 52 8.59 14.78 9.09
N LYS A 53 7.62 15.45 9.71
CA LYS A 53 7.85 16.40 10.83
C LYS A 53 8.42 15.72 12.06
N ASN A 54 7.93 14.52 12.37
CA ASN A 54 8.33 13.81 13.58
C ASN A 54 9.58 12.94 13.36
N GLY A 55 9.96 12.65 12.11
CA GLY A 55 11.05 11.72 11.79
C GLY A 55 10.73 10.25 12.08
N GLU A 56 9.64 9.99 12.80
CA GLU A 56 9.10 8.70 13.20
C GLU A 56 7.56 8.69 13.09
N GLY A 57 6.97 7.51 13.22
CA GLY A 57 5.51 7.33 13.20
C GLY A 57 5.03 6.41 12.09
N ARG A 58 3.74 6.07 12.18
CA ARG A 58 3.09 5.12 11.26
C ARG A 58 2.30 5.88 10.21
N PHE A 59 2.42 5.45 8.95
CA PHE A 59 1.52 5.91 7.89
C PHE A 59 0.11 5.33 8.13
N THR A 60 -0.90 6.20 8.24
CA THR A 60 -2.28 5.91 8.67
C THR A 60 -3.29 6.02 7.52
N CYS A 61 -2.86 5.65 6.32
CA CYS A 61 -3.64 5.77 5.08
C CYS A 61 -3.46 4.54 4.19
N CYS A 62 -4.08 4.54 3.02
CA CYS A 62 -3.99 3.43 2.07
C CYS A 62 -2.59 3.25 1.48
N ALA A 63 -1.76 2.43 2.14
CA ALA A 63 -0.41 2.10 1.68
C ALA A 63 -0.42 1.41 0.30
N GLN A 64 -1.50 0.68 -0.01
CA GLN A 64 -1.70 0.01 -1.28
C GLN A 64 -1.78 1.02 -2.44
N LEU A 65 -2.47 2.15 -2.26
CA LEU A 65 -2.53 3.21 -3.28
C LEU A 65 -1.16 3.85 -3.51
N LEU A 66 -0.39 4.09 -2.45
CA LEU A 66 0.99 4.56 -2.58
C LEU A 66 1.88 3.54 -3.30
N LEU A 67 1.69 2.25 -3.04
CA LEU A 67 2.43 1.19 -3.71
C LEU A 67 2.09 1.12 -5.20
N VAL A 68 0.81 1.25 -5.57
CA VAL A 68 0.38 1.32 -6.98
C VAL A 68 0.99 2.54 -7.67
N TRP A 69 0.97 3.70 -7.01
CA TRP A 69 1.62 4.91 -7.51
C TRP A 69 3.11 4.68 -7.71
N PHE A 70 3.80 4.15 -6.70
CA PHE A 70 5.23 3.86 -6.75
C PHE A 70 5.57 2.93 -7.91
N HIS A 71 4.86 1.81 -8.04
CA HIS A 71 5.07 0.85 -9.12
C HIS A 71 4.85 1.49 -10.50
N SER A 72 3.83 2.33 -10.64
CA SER A 72 3.50 3.02 -11.90
C SER A 72 4.59 3.99 -12.37
N HIS A 73 5.40 4.51 -11.45
CA HIS A 73 6.41 5.53 -11.73
C HIS A 73 7.85 4.99 -11.74
N PHE A 74 8.15 3.95 -10.96
CA PHE A 74 9.52 3.47 -10.79
C PHE A 74 9.78 2.10 -11.42
N TRP A 75 8.73 1.31 -11.74
CA TRP A 75 8.89 -0.04 -12.27
C TRP A 75 8.73 -0.07 -13.80
N LYS A 76 9.84 -0.25 -14.52
CA LYS A 76 9.82 -0.42 -15.99
C LYS A 76 9.72 -1.91 -16.33
N PRO A 77 8.60 -2.42 -16.89
CA PRO A 77 8.59 -3.77 -17.42
C PRO A 77 9.53 -3.87 -18.63
N LYS A 78 10.37 -4.93 -18.66
CA LYS A 78 11.37 -5.22 -19.73
C LYS A 78 10.73 -5.42 -21.11
N LYS A 79 9.41 -5.66 -21.18
CA LYS A 79 8.64 -5.68 -22.43
C LYS A 79 7.60 -4.56 -22.41
N VAL A 80 7.60 -3.77 -23.48
CA VAL A 80 6.57 -2.77 -23.76
C VAL A 80 5.28 -3.52 -24.09
N SER A 81 4.48 -3.87 -23.09
CA SER A 81 3.08 -4.20 -23.37
C SER A 81 2.37 -2.87 -23.64
N TYR A 82 1.89 -2.70 -24.88
CA TYR A 82 0.97 -1.63 -25.28
C TYR A 82 -0.42 -1.75 -24.58
N GLN A 83 -0.50 -2.51 -23.48
CA GLN A 83 -1.73 -2.89 -22.81
C GLN A 83 -2.30 -1.77 -21.94
N ALA A 84 -1.49 -0.74 -21.63
CA ALA A 84 -1.87 0.42 -20.81
C ALA A 84 -2.80 1.43 -21.52
N CYS A 85 -3.19 1.17 -22.78
CA CYS A 85 -4.06 2.02 -23.58
C CYS A 85 -5.45 1.41 -23.87
N PHE A 86 -5.79 0.25 -23.29
CA PHE A 86 -7.12 -0.36 -23.47
C PHE A 86 -8.05 -0.01 -22.30
N GLU A 87 -9.35 0.11 -22.57
CA GLU A 87 -10.42 0.42 -21.59
C GLU A 87 -10.45 -0.54 -20.38
N ASN A 88 -9.89 -1.75 -20.52
CA ASN A 88 -9.85 -2.78 -19.48
C ASN A 88 -8.56 -2.77 -18.64
N TYR A 89 -7.67 -1.79 -18.79
CA TYR A 89 -6.44 -1.73 -18.00
C TYR A 89 -6.73 -1.34 -16.54
N SER A 90 -6.31 -2.20 -15.61
CA SER A 90 -6.37 -1.94 -14.17
C SER A 90 -4.96 -1.86 -13.57
N PRO A 91 -4.54 -0.70 -13.03
CA PRO A 91 -3.25 -0.56 -12.35
C PRO A 91 -3.07 -1.57 -11.19
N LEU A 92 -4.18 -1.95 -10.55
CA LEU A 92 -4.17 -2.94 -9.47
C LEU A 92 -3.90 -4.36 -9.99
N GLN A 93 -4.48 -4.74 -11.12
CA GLN A 93 -4.21 -6.05 -11.75
C GLN A 93 -2.78 -6.13 -12.29
N ASP A 94 -2.25 -5.03 -12.81
CA ASP A 94 -0.86 -4.92 -13.25
C ASP A 94 0.12 -5.07 -12.08
N LEU A 95 -0.16 -4.39 -10.95
CA LEU A 95 0.60 -4.56 -9.70
C LEU A 95 0.52 -5.99 -9.15
N ALA A 96 -0.61 -6.69 -9.30
CA ALA A 96 -0.76 -8.07 -8.86
C ALA A 96 -0.03 -9.07 -9.76
N SER A 97 0.16 -8.72 -11.03
CA SER A 97 0.79 -9.57 -12.04
C SER A 97 2.31 -9.39 -12.14
N THR A 98 2.84 -8.26 -11.66
CA THR A 98 4.27 -7.94 -11.75
C THR A 98 5.05 -8.59 -10.60
N PRO A 99 6.18 -9.28 -10.88
CA PRO A 99 7.04 -9.86 -9.85
C PRO A 99 7.53 -8.76 -8.91
N ARG A 100 7.30 -8.95 -7.61
CA ARG A 100 7.74 -8.01 -6.59
C ARG A 100 9.16 -8.37 -6.15
N PRO A 101 10.00 -7.39 -5.82
CA PRO A 101 11.22 -7.65 -5.08
C PRO A 101 10.80 -7.99 -3.64
N GLU A 102 10.38 -9.23 -3.42
CA GLU A 102 10.10 -9.72 -2.08
C GLU A 102 11.42 -9.67 -1.29
N ASN A 103 11.40 -9.11 -0.08
CA ASN A 103 12.52 -9.07 0.89
C ASN A 103 13.56 -7.93 0.77
N LEU A 104 13.24 -6.78 0.17
CA LEU A 104 14.12 -5.60 0.30
C LEU A 104 14.06 -5.03 1.73
N SER A 105 15.22 -4.95 2.40
CA SER A 105 15.33 -4.32 3.71
C SER A 105 15.05 -2.81 3.65
N CYS A 106 14.65 -2.23 4.79
CA CYS A 106 14.43 -0.78 4.91
C CYS A 106 15.66 0.03 4.45
N ASP A 107 16.87 -0.43 4.78
CA ASP A 107 18.11 0.27 4.39
C ASP A 107 18.40 0.15 2.90
N LYS A 108 18.07 -0.99 2.27
CA LYS A 108 18.18 -1.12 0.82
C LYS A 108 17.18 -0.19 0.11
N TRP A 109 15.96 -0.05 0.63
CA TRP A 109 15.00 0.94 0.14
C TRP A 109 15.51 2.37 0.30
N LYS A 110 16.04 2.75 1.48
CA LYS A 110 16.64 4.07 1.69
C LYS A 110 17.77 4.34 0.68
N SER A 111 18.62 3.34 0.42
CA SER A 111 19.68 3.44 -0.58
C SER A 111 19.13 3.67 -1.98
N ILE A 112 18.13 2.89 -2.40
CA ILE A 112 17.46 3.05 -3.70
C ILE A 112 16.94 4.49 -3.83
N PHE A 113 16.13 4.94 -2.85
CA PHE A 113 15.51 6.26 -2.90
C PHE A 113 16.52 7.42 -2.93
N ARG A 114 17.66 7.28 -2.25
CA ARG A 114 18.74 8.29 -2.26
C ARG A 114 19.43 8.40 -3.62
N ASN A 115 19.52 7.30 -4.37
CA ASN A 115 20.28 7.24 -5.61
C ASN A 115 19.42 7.39 -6.89
N LEU A 116 18.10 7.55 -6.74
CA LEU A 116 17.18 7.73 -7.87
C LEU A 116 17.56 8.91 -8.78
N GLN A 117 17.71 8.62 -10.07
CA GLN A 117 17.96 9.61 -11.10
C GLN A 117 16.70 9.97 -11.88
N GLU A 118 16.73 11.11 -12.56
CA GLU A 118 15.62 11.60 -13.39
C GLU A 118 15.20 10.60 -14.49
N LYS A 119 16.16 9.80 -15.00
CA LYS A 119 15.96 8.76 -16.02
C LYS A 119 15.28 7.50 -15.48
N ASP A 120 15.30 7.30 -14.17
CA ASP A 120 14.72 6.12 -13.51
C ASP A 120 13.22 6.31 -13.25
N VAL A 121 12.76 7.57 -13.24
CA VAL A 121 11.37 7.93 -13.00
C VAL A 121 10.60 8.02 -14.33
N ILE A 122 9.58 7.19 -14.47
CA ILE A 122 8.52 7.39 -15.45
C ILE A 122 7.65 8.53 -14.94
N TRP A 123 7.82 9.75 -15.44
CA TRP A 123 7.09 10.92 -14.93
C TRP A 123 5.58 10.83 -15.14
N LYS A 124 5.13 10.22 -16.23
CA LYS A 124 3.70 10.03 -16.52
C LYS A 124 3.33 8.56 -16.38
N ALA A 125 2.45 8.24 -15.44
CA ALA A 125 1.87 6.90 -15.35
C ALA A 125 1.19 6.53 -16.67
N ARG A 126 1.45 5.33 -17.20
CA ARG A 126 1.07 4.94 -18.56
C ARG A 126 -0.44 4.97 -18.83
N TRP A 127 -1.22 4.78 -17.77
CA TRP A 127 -2.68 4.74 -17.76
C TRP A 127 -3.33 6.09 -17.45
N PHE A 128 -2.54 7.11 -17.12
CA PHE A 128 -3.06 8.39 -16.63
C PHE A 128 -3.05 9.43 -17.76
N PHE A 129 -4.23 9.82 -18.25
CA PHE A 129 -4.42 10.82 -19.31
C PHE A 129 -5.28 11.98 -18.79
N PRO A 130 -4.73 12.85 -17.92
CA PRO A 130 -5.48 13.97 -17.38
C PRO A 130 -5.76 14.96 -18.51
N THR A 131 -7.03 15.35 -18.68
CA THR A 131 -7.41 16.44 -19.59
C THR A 131 -7.39 17.79 -18.89
N ASN A 132 -7.79 17.82 -17.61
CA ASN A 132 -7.89 19.04 -16.81
C ASN A 132 -7.41 18.80 -15.36
N ILE A 133 -6.47 19.62 -14.89
CA ILE A 133 -5.96 19.55 -13.52
C ILE A 133 -6.42 20.78 -12.75
N VAL A 134 -7.11 20.56 -11.63
CA VAL A 134 -7.42 21.62 -10.67
C VAL A 134 -6.11 21.98 -9.97
N TYR A 135 -5.66 23.23 -10.08
CA TYR A 135 -4.39 23.66 -9.49
C TYR A 135 -4.52 24.78 -8.46
N LYS A 136 -5.67 25.48 -8.46
CA LYS A 136 -5.94 26.64 -7.62
C LYS A 136 -7.43 26.65 -7.24
N CYS A 137 -7.75 27.03 -6.00
CA CYS A 137 -9.13 27.18 -5.52
C CYS A 137 -9.31 28.50 -4.79
N GLY A 138 -10.32 29.29 -5.17
CA GLY A 138 -10.59 30.59 -4.56
C GLY A 138 -9.38 31.51 -4.63
N ASP A 139 -8.95 32.01 -3.48
CA ASP A 139 -7.76 32.88 -3.33
C ASP A 139 -6.49 32.09 -2.98
N TYR A 140 -6.59 30.77 -2.79
CA TYR A 140 -5.43 29.91 -2.53
C TYR A 140 -4.74 29.56 -3.82
N ASP A 141 -3.42 29.79 -3.92
CA ASP A 141 -2.58 29.38 -5.06
C ASP A 141 -2.32 27.86 -5.15
N TRP A 142 -3.06 27.08 -4.36
CA TRP A 142 -3.04 25.63 -4.28
C TRP A 142 -4.47 25.12 -4.06
N VAL A 143 -4.63 23.80 -3.94
CA VAL A 143 -5.90 23.13 -3.68
C VAL A 143 -5.99 22.77 -2.19
N PRO A 144 -6.76 23.49 -1.36
CA PRO A 144 -6.99 23.10 0.03
C PRO A 144 -7.90 21.87 0.09
N LEU A 145 -7.39 20.74 0.55
CA LEU A 145 -8.15 19.49 0.66
C LEU A 145 -8.76 19.36 2.06
N LEU A 146 -10.04 19.00 2.13
CA LEU A 146 -10.71 18.60 3.36
C LEU A 146 -10.66 17.08 3.48
N GLY A 147 -10.03 16.60 4.55
CA GLY A 147 -9.96 15.21 4.94
C GLY A 147 -11.03 14.84 5.97
N ILE A 148 -10.86 13.66 6.55
CA ILE A 148 -11.71 13.08 7.60
C ILE A 148 -11.32 13.65 8.97
N TRP A 149 -10.03 13.75 9.25
CA TRP A 149 -9.50 14.19 10.55
C TRP A 149 -8.85 15.58 10.50
N GLY A 150 -8.78 16.20 9.33
CA GLY A 150 -8.37 17.58 9.18
C GLY A 150 -8.22 18.03 7.74
N ALA A 151 -7.62 19.19 7.52
CA ALA A 151 -7.36 19.75 6.20
C ALA A 151 -5.86 19.85 5.91
N ILE A 152 -5.51 19.91 4.62
CA ILE A 152 -4.14 20.16 4.16
C ILE A 152 -4.12 20.84 2.78
N GLY A 153 -3.12 21.67 2.53
CA GLY A 153 -2.89 22.25 1.21
C GLY A 153 -2.18 21.27 0.28
N TYR A 154 -2.76 21.02 -0.89
CA TYR A 154 -2.13 20.27 -1.98
C TYR A 154 -1.77 21.21 -3.12
N ALA A 155 -0.50 21.24 -3.53
CA ALA A 155 -0.02 22.05 -4.65
C ALA A 155 0.34 21.14 -5.85
N PRO A 156 -0.60 20.85 -6.77
CA PRO A 156 -0.37 19.92 -7.89
C PRO A 156 0.79 20.35 -8.79
N LEU A 157 1.02 21.66 -8.92
CA LEU A 157 2.06 22.22 -9.77
C LEU A 157 3.49 21.84 -9.33
N LEU A 158 3.69 21.35 -8.10
CA LEU A 158 4.96 20.76 -7.64
C LEU A 158 5.38 19.54 -8.47
N VAL A 159 4.41 18.85 -9.08
CA VAL A 159 4.62 17.64 -9.88
C VAL A 159 4.09 17.81 -11.30
N SER A 160 4.16 19.03 -11.85
CA SER A 160 3.67 19.40 -13.19
C SER A 160 4.11 18.45 -14.32
N ARG A 161 5.29 17.83 -14.18
CA ARG A 161 5.81 16.83 -15.12
C ARG A 161 4.92 15.60 -15.27
N GLN A 162 4.23 15.21 -14.20
CA GLN A 162 3.31 14.07 -14.22
C GLN A 162 2.08 14.32 -15.10
N TYR A 163 1.82 15.60 -15.38
CA TYR A 163 0.74 16.10 -16.20
C TYR A 163 1.21 16.55 -17.61
N ARG A 164 2.35 16.06 -18.11
CA ARG A 164 2.96 16.49 -19.39
C ARG A 164 3.21 18.01 -19.50
N SER A 165 3.24 18.71 -18.38
CA SER A 165 3.53 20.14 -18.34
C SER A 165 5.00 20.42 -18.04
N ARG A 166 5.45 21.62 -18.41
CA ARG A 166 6.78 22.13 -18.05
C ARG A 166 6.85 22.29 -16.53
N GLN A 167 7.96 21.86 -15.93
CA GLN A 167 8.18 22.09 -14.51
C GLN A 167 8.77 23.48 -14.30
N PHE A 168 7.96 24.36 -13.73
CA PHE A 168 8.33 25.70 -13.28
C PHE A 168 8.24 25.79 -11.76
N ILE A 169 8.61 26.95 -11.20
CA ILE A 169 8.54 27.24 -9.77
C ILE A 169 7.06 27.47 -9.38
N PRO A 170 6.41 26.56 -8.63
CA PRO A 170 5.05 26.77 -8.19
C PRO A 170 4.97 27.80 -7.05
N ALA A 171 3.85 28.49 -6.96
CA ALA A 171 3.51 29.34 -5.82
C ALA A 171 3.19 28.46 -4.60
N THR A 172 4.13 28.37 -3.66
CA THR A 172 3.96 27.57 -2.42
C THR A 172 4.00 28.42 -1.15
N ARG A 173 3.97 29.75 -1.26
CA ARG A 173 4.06 30.64 -0.10
C ARG A 173 2.77 30.54 0.72
N GLY A 174 2.87 30.06 1.95
CA GLY A 174 1.72 29.82 2.83
C GLY A 174 1.09 28.43 2.69
N LEU A 175 1.62 27.54 1.85
CA LEU A 175 1.10 26.17 1.73
C LEU A 175 1.10 25.43 3.08
N ALA A 176 2.17 25.61 3.86
CA ALA A 176 2.35 24.97 5.16
C ALA A 176 1.33 25.44 6.22
N THR A 177 0.71 26.62 6.07
CA THR A 177 -0.31 27.12 7.01
C THR A 177 -1.71 26.58 6.71
N CYS A 178 -1.86 25.81 5.62
CA CYS A 178 -3.11 25.22 5.20
C CYS A 178 -3.37 23.83 5.85
N GLU A 179 -2.49 23.38 6.74
CA GLU A 179 -2.61 22.11 7.45
C GLU A 179 -3.13 22.34 8.88
N PHE A 180 -4.29 21.75 9.23
CA PHE A 180 -4.84 21.83 10.59
C PHE A 180 -5.75 20.61 10.90
N PRO A 181 -5.73 20.06 12.14
CA PRO A 181 -6.67 19.01 12.55
C PRO A 181 -8.08 19.57 12.80
N TYR A 182 -9.10 18.71 12.79
CA TYR A 182 -10.45 19.07 13.27
C TYR A 182 -10.57 19.06 14.80
N GLU A 183 -9.55 19.60 15.45
CA GLU A 183 -9.44 19.69 16.89
C GLU A 183 -9.09 21.13 17.26
N GLY A 184 -9.68 21.64 18.35
CA GLY A 184 -9.44 23.01 18.83
C GLY A 184 -10.48 24.05 18.40
N ARG A 185 -10.30 25.29 18.87
CA ARG A 185 -11.26 26.40 18.59
C ARG A 185 -11.00 26.99 17.21
N GLY A 186 -12.07 27.14 16.41
CA GLY A 186 -12.04 27.92 15.16
C GLY A 186 -11.82 27.14 13.87
N TYR A 187 -11.60 25.81 13.91
CA TYR A 187 -11.43 25.01 12.69
C TYR A 187 -12.66 25.10 11.77
N LYS A 188 -13.88 25.17 12.32
CA LYS A 188 -15.13 25.31 11.55
C LYS A 188 -15.09 26.53 10.61
N LYS A 189 -14.54 27.66 11.08
CA LYS A 189 -14.38 28.87 10.25
C LYS A 189 -13.42 28.62 9.10
N ASN A 190 -12.34 27.87 9.32
CA ASN A 190 -11.39 27.51 8.26
C ASN A 190 -12.00 26.52 7.26
N VAL A 191 -12.76 25.53 7.74
CA VAL A 191 -13.52 24.61 6.88
C VAL A 191 -14.50 25.37 5.99
N SER A 192 -15.27 26.32 6.54
CA SER A 192 -16.17 27.17 5.75
C SER A 192 -15.43 27.98 4.68
N LYS A 193 -14.28 28.58 5.02
CA LYS A 193 -13.45 29.30 4.03
C LYS A 193 -12.96 28.40 2.90
N ILE A 194 -12.53 27.18 3.24
CA ILE A 194 -12.12 26.21 2.23
C ILE A 194 -13.31 25.82 1.36
N ALA A 195 -14.46 25.50 1.95
CA ALA A 195 -15.68 25.17 1.22
C ALA A 195 -16.12 26.29 0.26
N GLU A 196 -16.02 27.56 0.68
CA GLU A 196 -16.25 28.71 -0.22
C GLU A 196 -15.22 28.78 -1.35
N ALA A 197 -13.94 28.54 -1.07
CA ALA A 197 -12.90 28.51 -2.09
C ALA A 197 -13.13 27.42 -3.15
N TRP A 198 -13.70 26.27 -2.76
CA TRP A 198 -14.07 25.19 -3.69
C TRP A 198 -15.20 25.55 -4.66
N LYS A 199 -15.97 26.62 -4.40
CA LYS A 199 -16.95 27.12 -5.38
C LYS A 199 -16.27 27.77 -6.59
N ARG A 200 -15.01 28.19 -6.47
CA ARG A 200 -14.22 28.83 -7.54
C ARG A 200 -12.94 28.05 -7.83
N ILE A 201 -13.05 27.01 -8.63
CA ILE A 201 -11.92 26.17 -9.06
C ILE A 201 -11.28 26.70 -10.35
N TYR A 202 -9.95 26.64 -10.41
CA TYR A 202 -9.19 26.94 -11.61
C TYR A 202 -8.53 25.67 -12.11
N LYS A 203 -8.75 25.41 -13.40
CA LYS A 203 -8.23 24.23 -14.09
C LYS A 203 -7.20 24.66 -15.12
N MET A 204 -6.19 23.82 -15.29
CA MET A 204 -5.18 23.94 -16.34
C MET A 204 -5.31 22.71 -17.25
N GLU A 205 -5.24 22.94 -18.56
CA GLU A 205 -5.17 21.87 -19.54
C GLU A 205 -3.80 21.20 -19.51
N SER A 206 -3.80 19.87 -19.62
CA SER A 206 -2.57 19.10 -19.81
C SER A 206 -2.05 19.35 -21.22
N PHE A 207 -0.85 19.90 -21.36
CA PHE A 207 -0.20 20.04 -22.66
C PHE A 207 0.46 18.73 -23.09
N ASP A 208 0.43 18.39 -24.37
CA ASP A 208 1.10 17.19 -24.91
C ASP A 208 2.60 17.44 -25.20
N GLU A 209 3.28 18.16 -24.31
CA GLU A 209 4.70 18.43 -24.43
C GLU A 209 5.54 17.33 -23.74
N LYS A 210 6.76 17.10 -24.24
CA LYS A 210 7.74 16.29 -23.53
C LYS A 210 8.03 16.95 -22.17
N PRO A 211 7.98 16.22 -21.03
CA PRO A 211 8.23 16.81 -19.72
C PRO A 211 9.60 17.48 -19.68
N ARG A 212 9.62 18.81 -19.55
CA ARG A 212 10.86 19.61 -19.51
C ARG A 212 10.97 20.32 -18.16
N VAL A 213 12.16 20.30 -17.58
CA VAL A 213 12.48 21.03 -16.35
C VAL A 213 13.14 22.35 -16.70
N MET A 214 12.60 23.45 -16.18
CA MET A 214 13.20 24.77 -16.34
C MET A 214 14.47 24.91 -15.47
N PRO A 215 15.56 25.51 -15.96
CA PRO A 215 16.79 25.69 -15.18
C PRO A 215 16.58 26.38 -13.82
N GLU A 216 15.67 27.35 -13.77
CA GLU A 216 15.28 28.10 -12.58
C GLU A 216 14.65 27.17 -11.53
N TYR A 217 13.85 26.20 -11.96
CA TYR A 217 13.29 25.20 -11.05
C TYR A 217 14.38 24.33 -10.43
N ARG A 218 15.41 23.95 -11.18
CA ARG A 218 16.54 23.18 -10.63
C ARG A 218 17.25 23.98 -9.54
N ARG A 219 17.55 25.25 -9.81
CA ARG A 219 18.18 26.17 -8.84
C ARG A 219 17.32 26.33 -7.58
N TRP A 220 16.04 26.62 -7.77
CA TRP A 220 15.08 26.78 -6.68
C TRP A 220 14.93 25.50 -5.85
N ARG A 221 14.91 24.32 -6.48
CA ARG A 221 14.86 23.03 -5.77
C ARG A 221 16.13 22.80 -4.96
N SER A 222 17.30 23.03 -5.55
CA SER A 222 18.58 22.85 -4.85
C SER A 222 18.71 23.72 -3.60
N MET A 223 18.17 24.95 -3.62
CA MET A 223 18.12 25.82 -2.45
C MET A 223 17.26 25.27 -1.31
N ARG A 224 16.30 24.38 -1.60
CA ARG A 224 15.37 23.78 -0.60
C ARG A 224 15.79 22.40 -0.10
N ILE A 225 16.76 21.74 -0.74
CA ILE A 225 17.26 20.41 -0.33
C ILE A 225 18.02 20.50 1.01
N ASN A 226 18.58 21.67 1.32
CA ASN A 226 19.44 21.89 2.49
C ASN A 226 18.75 21.78 3.86
N ASP A 227 17.41 21.65 3.92
CA ASP A 227 16.73 21.66 5.21
C ASP A 227 16.47 20.26 5.83
N ASP A 228 16.52 19.12 5.09
CA ASP A 228 16.22 17.80 5.72
C ASP A 228 16.64 16.54 4.91
N ILE A 229 17.22 16.63 3.70
CA ILE A 229 17.48 15.44 2.85
C ILE A 229 18.98 15.29 2.58
N PRO A 230 19.64 14.23 3.09
CA PRO A 230 21.05 13.97 2.80
C PRO A 230 21.30 13.85 1.30
N LEU A 231 22.42 14.41 0.82
CA LEU A 231 22.82 14.31 -0.59
C LEU A 231 22.98 12.84 -1.02
N PRO A 232 22.72 12.51 -2.31
CA PRO A 232 23.04 11.20 -2.87
C PRO A 232 24.54 10.88 -2.69
N ASN A 233 24.86 9.65 -2.28
CA ASN A 233 26.23 9.17 -2.31
C ASN A 233 26.63 8.96 -3.78
N SER A 234 27.68 9.63 -4.24
CA SER A 234 28.16 9.57 -5.63
C SER A 234 28.77 8.20 -6.03
N GLU A 235 28.83 7.24 -5.11
CA GLU A 235 29.59 6.00 -5.28
C GLU A 235 28.82 4.86 -5.96
N ASN A 236 27.48 4.91 -6.05
CA ASN A 236 26.68 3.80 -6.58
C ASN A 236 25.94 4.16 -7.87
N ASN A 237 26.61 4.00 -9.01
CA ASN A 237 26.03 4.16 -10.35
C ASN A 237 25.32 2.90 -10.89
N VAL A 238 24.84 2.02 -10.01
CA VAL A 238 24.13 0.79 -10.42
C VAL A 238 22.72 1.17 -10.92
N PRO A 239 22.31 0.79 -12.14
CA PRO A 239 20.97 1.03 -12.66
C PRO A 239 19.87 0.53 -11.71
N LEU A 240 18.77 1.27 -11.58
CA LEU A 240 17.64 0.90 -10.71
C LEU A 240 17.13 -0.52 -11.01
N GLU A 241 17.13 -0.90 -12.29
CA GLU A 241 16.72 -2.23 -12.78
C GLU A 241 17.64 -3.38 -12.32
N GLU A 242 18.89 -3.10 -11.95
CA GLU A 242 19.82 -4.08 -11.36
C GLU A 242 19.74 -4.07 -9.83
N GLN A 243 19.51 -2.92 -9.20
CA GLN A 243 19.31 -2.85 -7.73
C GLN A 243 18.02 -3.55 -7.26
N LEU A 244 17.01 -3.57 -8.14
CA LEU A 244 15.73 -4.24 -7.97
C LEU A 244 15.74 -5.70 -8.46
N GLN A 245 16.82 -6.16 -9.10
CA GLN A 245 17.02 -7.58 -9.36
C GLN A 245 17.43 -8.24 -8.05
N VAL A 246 16.47 -8.93 -7.45
CA VAL A 246 16.72 -9.92 -6.41
C VAL A 246 17.09 -11.20 -7.15
N ASP A 247 18.21 -11.83 -6.79
CA ASP A 247 18.48 -13.20 -7.23
C ASP A 247 17.25 -14.03 -6.85
N PRO A 248 16.58 -14.69 -7.81
CA PRO A 248 15.35 -15.41 -7.53
C PRO A 248 15.61 -16.40 -6.39
N SER A 249 14.85 -16.28 -5.30
CA SER A 249 14.95 -17.27 -4.24
C SER A 249 14.70 -18.67 -4.82
N GLU A 250 15.26 -19.71 -4.22
CA GLU A 250 15.01 -21.10 -4.65
C GLU A 250 13.50 -21.40 -4.76
N MET A 251 12.68 -20.75 -3.92
CA MET A 251 11.22 -20.81 -3.96
C MET A 251 10.60 -20.20 -5.22
N GLU A 252 11.18 -19.10 -5.72
CA GLU A 252 10.71 -18.41 -6.92
C GLU A 252 11.11 -19.15 -8.21
N ILE A 253 12.30 -19.74 -8.22
CA ILE A 253 12.74 -20.69 -9.26
C ILE A 253 11.77 -21.89 -9.30
N ALA A 254 11.50 -22.48 -8.13
CA ALA A 254 10.57 -23.59 -8.02
C ALA A 254 9.16 -23.22 -8.51
N LYS A 255 8.64 -22.04 -8.13
CA LYS A 255 7.31 -21.55 -8.56
C LYS A 255 7.22 -21.36 -10.07
N HIS A 256 8.26 -20.80 -10.68
CA HIS A 256 8.32 -20.62 -12.13
C HIS A 256 8.43 -21.96 -12.88
N ASP A 257 9.22 -22.90 -12.37
CA ASP A 257 9.34 -24.26 -12.90
C ASP A 257 8.03 -25.05 -12.78
N PHE A 258 7.31 -24.91 -11.66
CA PHE A 258 5.98 -25.47 -11.50
C PHE A 258 5.00 -24.90 -12.52
N LYS A 259 5.02 -23.58 -12.76
CA LYS A 259 4.14 -22.94 -13.74
C LYS A 259 4.44 -23.40 -15.17
N LYS A 260 5.72 -23.55 -15.53
CA LYS A 260 6.14 -24.14 -16.82
C LYS A 260 5.66 -25.58 -16.97
N LYS A 261 5.86 -26.42 -15.94
CA LYS A 261 5.42 -27.82 -15.95
C LYS A 261 3.91 -27.92 -16.08
N TYR A 262 3.16 -27.06 -15.40
CA TYR A 262 1.71 -26.98 -15.50
C TYR A 262 1.24 -26.65 -16.92
N LEU A 263 1.82 -25.62 -17.56
CA LEU A 263 1.48 -25.24 -18.93
C LEU A 263 1.79 -26.35 -19.95
N ILE A 264 2.90 -27.07 -19.76
CA ILE A 264 3.24 -28.24 -20.59
C ILE A 264 2.22 -29.36 -20.41
N MET A 265 1.76 -29.61 -19.17
CA MET A 265 0.73 -30.61 -18.90
C MET A 265 -0.62 -30.22 -19.51
N GLU A 266 -1.01 -28.95 -19.41
CA GLU A 266 -2.25 -28.43 -19.99
C GLU A 266 -2.26 -28.57 -21.52
N ASN A 267 -1.16 -28.22 -22.19
CA ASN A 267 -1.01 -28.42 -23.63
C ASN A 267 -1.06 -29.91 -24.02
N ARG A 268 -0.43 -30.79 -23.22
CA ARG A 268 -0.52 -32.25 -23.42
C ARG A 268 -1.94 -32.78 -23.25
N LEU A 269 -2.68 -32.30 -22.25
CA LEU A 269 -4.09 -32.66 -22.05
C LEU A 269 -4.96 -32.22 -23.22
N SER A 270 -4.76 -31.00 -23.73
CA SER A 270 -5.45 -30.54 -24.94
C SER A 270 -5.10 -31.39 -26.17
N GLY A 271 -3.83 -31.79 -26.32
CA GLY A 271 -3.39 -32.68 -27.40
C GLY A 271 -4.06 -34.06 -27.32
N LEU A 272 -4.08 -34.67 -26.14
CA LEU A 272 -4.73 -35.97 -25.91
C LEU A 272 -6.24 -35.92 -26.13
N GLU A 273 -6.91 -34.83 -25.75
CA GLU A 273 -8.35 -34.67 -26.01
C GLU A 273 -8.63 -34.57 -27.53
N ASN A 274 -7.75 -33.91 -28.28
CA ASN A 274 -7.85 -33.87 -29.75
C ASN A 274 -7.64 -35.24 -30.39
N GLU A 275 -6.62 -36.00 -29.97
CA GLU A 275 -6.38 -37.37 -30.45
C GLU A 275 -7.56 -38.30 -30.14
N LYS A 276 -8.08 -38.24 -28.92
CA LYS A 276 -9.28 -38.98 -28.51
C LYS A 276 -10.48 -38.66 -29.39
N ASN A 277 -10.68 -37.38 -29.75
CA ASN A 277 -11.75 -36.97 -30.65
C ASN A 277 -11.53 -37.52 -32.07
N GLN A 278 -10.31 -37.46 -32.61
CA GLN A 278 -9.98 -38.04 -33.92
C GLN A 278 -10.25 -39.55 -33.96
N LEU A 279 -9.80 -40.29 -32.94
CA LEU A 279 -10.05 -41.73 -32.83
C LEU A 279 -11.54 -42.04 -32.76
N LYS A 280 -12.30 -41.25 -32.01
CA LYS A 280 -13.77 -41.40 -31.94
C LYS A 280 -14.43 -41.23 -33.31
N PHE A 281 -14.01 -40.24 -34.10
CA PHE A 281 -14.50 -40.07 -35.48
C PHE A 281 -14.11 -41.24 -36.39
N GLY A 282 -12.87 -41.75 -36.26
CA GLY A 282 -12.41 -42.93 -36.99
C GLY A 282 -13.27 -44.17 -36.70
N MET A 283 -13.54 -44.44 -35.42
CA MET A 283 -14.37 -45.55 -34.97
C MET A 283 -15.80 -45.46 -35.52
N GLN A 284 -16.42 -44.26 -35.47
CA GLN A 284 -17.75 -44.03 -36.05
C GLN A 284 -17.80 -44.18 -37.58
N SER A 285 -16.70 -43.88 -38.27
CA SER A 285 -16.58 -44.12 -39.71
C SER A 285 -16.54 -45.61 -40.00
N GLN A 286 -15.72 -46.36 -39.25
CA GLN A 286 -15.61 -47.81 -39.38
C GLN A 286 -16.93 -48.52 -39.06
N GLU A 287 -17.65 -48.11 -38.00
CA GLU A 287 -18.98 -48.66 -37.68
C GLU A 287 -19.97 -48.48 -38.83
N ARG A 288 -19.97 -47.31 -39.49
CA ARG A 288 -20.82 -47.06 -40.66
C ARG A 288 -20.44 -47.90 -41.87
N GLU A 289 -19.17 -48.23 -42.04
CA GLU A 289 -18.70 -49.14 -43.10
C GLU A 289 -19.11 -50.58 -42.81
N ILE A 290 -18.94 -51.06 -41.57
CA ILE A 290 -19.37 -52.40 -41.14
C ILE A 290 -20.88 -52.59 -41.35
N GLU A 291 -21.68 -51.58 -41.02
CA GLU A 291 -23.13 -51.62 -41.21
C GLU A 291 -23.51 -51.67 -42.70
N ARG A 292 -22.80 -50.96 -43.58
CA ARG A 292 -22.97 -51.06 -45.03
C ARG A 292 -22.61 -52.44 -45.55
N LEU A 293 -21.49 -53.00 -45.10
CA LEU A 293 -21.06 -54.34 -45.47
C LEU A 293 -22.04 -55.42 -44.98
N ARG A 294 -22.61 -55.28 -43.77
CA ARG A 294 -23.67 -56.17 -43.28
C ARG A 294 -24.92 -56.15 -44.15
N LYS A 295 -25.37 -54.97 -44.56
CA LYS A 295 -26.52 -54.82 -45.48
C LYS A 295 -26.21 -55.43 -46.86
N GLY A 296 -25.01 -55.19 -47.38
CA GLY A 296 -24.55 -55.79 -48.64
C GLY A 296 -24.52 -57.32 -48.57
N LYS A 297 -23.99 -57.88 -47.48
CA LYS A 297 -23.97 -59.32 -47.22
C LYS A 297 -25.38 -59.91 -47.14
N GLY A 298 -26.30 -59.28 -46.41
CA GLY A 298 -27.69 -59.74 -46.33
C GLY A 298 -28.37 -59.79 -47.69
N LYS A 299 -28.13 -58.78 -48.54
CA LYS A 299 -28.65 -58.74 -49.91
C LYS A 299 -28.04 -59.83 -50.80
N ALA A 300 -26.72 -60.05 -50.71
CA ALA A 300 -26.05 -61.12 -51.42
C ALA A 300 -26.53 -62.52 -50.99
N GLU A 301 -26.82 -62.73 -49.70
CA GLU A 301 -27.40 -63.98 -49.20
C GLU A 301 -28.83 -64.21 -49.73
N GLU A 302 -29.64 -63.15 -49.80
CA GLU A 302 -30.99 -63.20 -50.39
C GLU A 302 -30.92 -63.52 -51.90
N ASP A 303 -30.06 -62.83 -52.64
CA ASP A 303 -29.82 -63.08 -54.06
C ASP A 303 -29.31 -64.50 -54.31
N LEU A 304 -28.42 -65.03 -53.46
CA LEU A 304 -27.93 -66.40 -53.55
C LEU A 304 -29.05 -67.41 -53.26
N ASN A 305 -29.94 -67.13 -52.33
CA ASN A 305 -31.09 -67.99 -52.05
C ASN A 305 -32.11 -67.97 -53.19
N ASN A 306 -32.33 -66.81 -53.81
CA ASN A 306 -33.14 -66.65 -55.02
C ASN A 306 -32.54 -67.43 -56.19
N LEU A 307 -31.24 -67.26 -56.45
CA LEU A 307 -30.51 -67.99 -57.48
C LEU A 307 -30.51 -69.50 -57.21
N ARG A 308 -30.41 -69.93 -55.95
CA ARG A 308 -30.53 -71.34 -55.56
C ARG A 308 -31.93 -71.88 -55.85
N ASN A 309 -32.97 -71.09 -55.65
CA ASN A 309 -34.33 -71.45 -56.00
C ASN A 309 -34.54 -71.47 -57.52
N ASP A 310 -33.96 -70.53 -58.25
CA ASP A 310 -34.00 -70.50 -59.71
C ASP A 310 -33.16 -71.62 -60.33
N TYR A 311 -32.04 -72.01 -59.72
CA TYR A 311 -31.28 -73.20 -60.09
C TYR A 311 -32.07 -74.48 -59.83
N LYS A 312 -32.83 -74.57 -58.71
CA LYS A 312 -33.76 -75.69 -58.48
C LYS A 312 -34.86 -75.73 -59.56
N LYS A 313 -35.41 -74.58 -59.97
CA LYS A 313 -36.38 -74.46 -61.07
C LYS A 313 -35.74 -74.84 -62.42
N LEU A 314 -34.55 -74.33 -62.73
CA LEU A 314 -33.79 -74.64 -63.94
C LEU A 314 -33.37 -76.11 -63.99
N ARG A 315 -33.07 -76.74 -62.85
CA ARG A 315 -32.80 -78.18 -62.76
C ARG A 315 -34.05 -79.02 -63.02
N THR A 316 -35.24 -78.53 -62.67
CA THR A 316 -36.51 -79.15 -63.09
C THR A 316 -36.86 -78.86 -64.55
N PHE A 317 -36.47 -77.70 -65.10
CA PHE A 317 -36.62 -77.37 -66.53
C PHE A 317 -35.60 -78.12 -67.42
N ALA A 318 -34.38 -78.35 -66.95
CA ALA A 318 -33.31 -79.09 -67.64
C ALA A 318 -33.56 -80.61 -67.70
N LYS A 319 -34.59 -81.12 -66.99
CA LYS A 319 -35.14 -82.46 -67.26
C LYS A 319 -36.03 -82.50 -68.51
N TYR A 320 -36.36 -81.36 -69.13
CA TYR A 320 -37.32 -81.26 -70.23
C TYR A 320 -36.92 -80.34 -71.41
N ALA A 321 -35.76 -79.69 -71.41
CA ALA A 321 -35.38 -78.82 -72.52
C ALA A 321 -33.88 -78.93 -72.86
N ASP A 322 -33.63 -79.33 -74.10
CA ASP A 322 -32.34 -79.51 -74.74
C ASP A 322 -31.94 -78.20 -75.44
N LEU A 323 -31.06 -77.40 -74.82
CA LEU A 323 -30.46 -76.18 -75.39
C LEU A 323 -29.10 -75.96 -74.69
N GLY A 324 -27.99 -75.61 -75.33
CA GLY A 324 -27.81 -74.76 -76.50
C GLY A 324 -26.73 -73.70 -76.18
N LYS A 325 -25.55 -74.12 -75.72
CA LYS A 325 -24.33 -73.30 -75.61
C LYS A 325 -23.11 -74.20 -75.80
N THR A 326 -22.14 -73.75 -76.59
CA THR A 326 -20.90 -74.50 -76.87
C THR A 326 -19.96 -74.50 -75.65
N SER A 327 -19.44 -75.69 -75.30
CA SER A 327 -18.63 -75.98 -74.10
C SER A 327 -17.38 -75.08 -73.91
N THR A 328 -16.94 -74.37 -74.94
CA THR A 328 -15.75 -73.51 -74.91
C THR A 328 -15.99 -72.15 -74.25
N GLU A 329 -17.20 -71.58 -74.40
CA GLU A 329 -17.56 -70.29 -73.80
C GLU A 329 -17.72 -70.42 -72.27
N TRP A 330 -18.32 -71.51 -71.82
CA TRP A 330 -18.44 -71.84 -70.40
C TRP A 330 -17.08 -72.00 -69.70
N LYS A 331 -16.08 -72.54 -70.39
CA LYS A 331 -14.74 -72.70 -69.83
C LYS A 331 -14.02 -71.36 -69.62
N HIS A 332 -14.32 -70.36 -70.45
CA HIS A 332 -13.67 -69.06 -70.35
C HIS A 332 -14.25 -68.21 -69.22
N GLU A 333 -15.58 -68.15 -69.07
CA GLU A 333 -16.24 -67.47 -67.96
C GLU A 333 -15.88 -68.10 -66.60
N ILE A 334 -15.83 -69.44 -66.52
CA ILE A 334 -15.41 -70.12 -65.29
C ILE A 334 -13.97 -69.75 -64.92
N GLN A 335 -13.08 -69.57 -65.91
CA GLN A 335 -11.70 -69.21 -65.66
C GLN A 335 -11.56 -67.74 -65.20
N GLU A 336 -12.29 -66.80 -65.81
CA GLU A 336 -12.30 -65.40 -65.37
C GLU A 336 -12.83 -65.24 -63.94
N GLU A 337 -13.90 -65.95 -63.59
CA GLU A 337 -14.45 -65.91 -62.22
C GLU A 337 -13.51 -66.54 -61.21
N LYS A 338 -12.78 -67.59 -61.60
CA LYS A 338 -11.75 -68.20 -60.74
C LYS A 338 -10.63 -67.22 -60.42
N GLU A 339 -10.14 -66.48 -61.42
CA GLU A 339 -9.12 -65.44 -61.21
C GLU A 339 -9.62 -64.26 -60.36
N LYS A 340 -10.92 -63.92 -60.44
CA LYS A 340 -11.51 -62.92 -59.55
C LYS A 340 -11.54 -63.43 -58.11
N VAL A 341 -11.96 -64.67 -57.88
CA VAL A 341 -11.98 -65.30 -56.55
C VAL A 341 -10.58 -65.33 -55.93
N ASP A 342 -9.56 -65.75 -56.68
CA ASP A 342 -8.17 -65.77 -56.19
C ASP A 342 -7.68 -64.36 -55.77
N ARG A 343 -8.06 -63.33 -56.54
CA ARG A 343 -7.75 -61.92 -56.18
C ARG A 343 -8.48 -61.46 -54.92
N TRP A 344 -9.71 -61.89 -54.70
CA TRP A 344 -10.46 -61.57 -53.48
C TRP A 344 -9.89 -62.29 -52.27
N GLU A 345 -9.46 -63.54 -52.43
CA GLU A 345 -8.86 -64.35 -51.37
C GLU A 345 -7.53 -63.76 -50.88
N MET A 346 -6.67 -63.26 -51.79
CA MET A 346 -5.45 -62.53 -51.40
C MET A 346 -5.75 -61.27 -50.58
N ARG A 347 -6.74 -60.46 -50.99
CA ARG A 347 -7.11 -59.24 -50.25
C ARG A 347 -7.71 -59.56 -48.89
N PHE A 348 -8.50 -60.62 -48.80
CA PHE A 348 -9.07 -61.08 -47.54
C PHE A 348 -7.96 -61.47 -46.55
N ASN A 349 -6.96 -62.22 -47.00
CA ASN A 349 -5.83 -62.63 -46.17
C ASN A 349 -4.95 -61.44 -45.73
N ASP A 350 -4.73 -60.45 -46.61
CA ASP A 350 -4.00 -59.21 -46.25
C ASP A 350 -4.72 -58.39 -45.17
N ILE A 351 -6.04 -58.20 -45.34
CA ILE A 351 -6.88 -57.49 -44.35
C ILE A 351 -6.90 -58.25 -43.02
N GLN A 352 -6.96 -59.58 -43.05
CA GLN A 352 -6.93 -60.40 -41.85
C GLN A 352 -5.58 -60.28 -41.12
N GLY A 353 -4.47 -60.22 -41.85
CA GLY A 353 -3.14 -59.98 -41.27
C GLY A 353 -3.05 -58.62 -40.56
N GLN A 354 -3.53 -57.56 -41.20
CA GLN A 354 -3.57 -56.21 -40.61
C GLN A 354 -4.44 -56.16 -39.35
N GLN A 355 -5.58 -56.85 -39.34
CA GLN A 355 -6.45 -56.92 -38.17
C GLN A 355 -5.73 -57.55 -36.96
N ILE A 356 -5.02 -58.66 -37.16
CA ILE A 356 -4.27 -59.34 -36.10
C ILE A 356 -3.18 -58.41 -35.54
N THR A 357 -2.43 -57.71 -36.41
CA THR A 357 -1.40 -56.76 -35.95
C THR A 357 -1.98 -55.62 -35.12
N MET A 358 -3.13 -55.06 -35.52
CA MET A 358 -3.81 -54.01 -34.75
C MET A 358 -4.32 -54.52 -33.39
N GLU A 359 -4.82 -55.75 -33.32
CA GLU A 359 -5.28 -56.36 -32.07
C GLU A 359 -4.12 -56.55 -31.06
N GLU A 360 -2.95 -56.97 -31.54
CA GLU A 360 -1.74 -57.09 -30.71
C GLU A 360 -1.26 -55.72 -30.17
N GLU A 361 -1.28 -54.68 -31.01
CA GLU A 361 -0.92 -53.32 -30.60
C GLU A 361 -1.90 -52.76 -29.56
N LEU A 362 -3.20 -52.97 -29.75
CA LEU A 362 -4.22 -52.59 -28.79
C LEU A 362 -4.03 -53.30 -27.44
N PHE A 363 -3.64 -54.57 -27.46
CA PHE A 363 -3.36 -55.32 -26.24
C PHE A 363 -2.13 -54.77 -25.50
N ARG A 364 -1.03 -54.50 -26.22
CA ARG A 364 0.18 -53.88 -25.64
C ARG A 364 -0.12 -52.52 -25.01
N ASN A 365 -0.86 -51.66 -25.72
CA ASN A 365 -1.24 -50.33 -25.21
C ASN A 365 -2.13 -50.41 -23.95
N ARG A 366 -3.04 -51.39 -23.87
CA ARG A 366 -3.86 -51.60 -22.66
C ARG A 366 -3.02 -52.01 -21.46
N ALA A 367 -2.05 -52.90 -21.66
CA ALA A 367 -1.15 -53.33 -20.59
C ALA A 367 -0.28 -52.17 -20.07
N GLU A 368 0.26 -51.35 -20.97
CA GLU A 368 1.05 -50.17 -20.61
C GLU A 368 0.21 -49.12 -19.85
N ASN A 369 -1.03 -48.88 -20.29
CA ASN A 369 -1.94 -47.94 -19.63
C ASN A 369 -2.28 -48.38 -18.19
N LEU A 370 -2.47 -49.68 -17.96
CA LEU A 370 -2.68 -50.24 -16.63
C LEU A 370 -1.44 -50.03 -15.72
N SER A 371 -0.24 -50.26 -16.26
CA SER A 371 1.02 -50.02 -15.53
C SER A 371 1.18 -48.55 -15.13
N LEU A 372 0.91 -47.64 -16.07
CA LEU A 372 0.97 -46.19 -15.82
C LEU A 372 -0.06 -45.75 -14.77
N ARG A 373 -1.27 -46.30 -14.77
CA ARG A 373 -2.30 -46.02 -13.76
C ARG A 373 -1.87 -46.42 -12.35
N SER A 374 -1.27 -47.60 -12.18
CA SER A 374 -0.73 -48.02 -10.87
C SER A 374 0.37 -47.04 -10.39
N ARG A 375 1.28 -46.65 -11.29
CA ARG A 375 2.37 -45.72 -10.95
C ARG A 375 1.86 -44.34 -10.54
N VAL A 376 0.81 -43.85 -11.20
CA VAL A 376 0.14 -42.60 -10.82
C VAL A 376 -0.44 -42.71 -9.41
N GLY A 377 -1.13 -43.80 -9.08
CA GLY A 377 -1.69 -44.02 -7.74
C GLY A 377 -0.63 -44.07 -6.62
N GLU A 378 0.53 -44.67 -6.89
CA GLU A 378 1.67 -44.69 -5.94
C GLU A 378 2.26 -43.28 -5.69
N LEU A 379 2.38 -42.49 -6.76
CA LEU A 379 2.88 -41.12 -6.69
C LEU A 379 1.89 -40.20 -5.95
N GLU A 380 0.60 -40.32 -6.22
CA GLU A 380 -0.45 -39.58 -5.52
C GLU A 380 -0.44 -39.88 -4.01
N SER A 381 -0.34 -41.17 -3.65
CA SER A 381 -0.25 -41.62 -2.26
C SER A 381 1.00 -41.09 -1.55
N SER A 382 2.12 -41.00 -2.26
CA SER A 382 3.38 -40.48 -1.72
C SER A 382 3.36 -38.95 -1.57
N LEU A 383 2.79 -38.24 -2.54
CA LEU A 383 2.59 -36.79 -2.47
C LEU A 383 1.69 -36.40 -1.30
N GLN A 384 0.60 -37.16 -1.08
CA GLN A 384 -0.33 -36.90 0.02
C GLN A 384 0.36 -37.09 1.38
N ARG A 385 1.16 -38.16 1.54
CA ARG A 385 1.94 -38.39 2.78
C ARG A 385 2.94 -37.26 3.04
N TYR A 386 3.61 -36.78 2.00
CA TYR A 386 4.57 -35.68 2.12
C TYR A 386 3.86 -34.38 2.55
N ARG A 387 2.75 -34.03 1.89
CA ARG A 387 1.94 -32.84 2.23
C ARG A 387 1.46 -32.85 3.68
N SER A 388 0.93 -33.97 4.15
CA SER A 388 0.45 -34.09 5.54
C SER A 388 1.59 -33.94 6.56
N ARG A 389 2.77 -34.51 6.29
CA ARG A 389 3.93 -34.38 7.19
C ARG A 389 4.48 -32.96 7.21
N ASN A 390 4.62 -32.32 6.06
CA ASN A 390 5.17 -30.98 5.98
C ASN A 390 4.25 -29.96 6.65
N HIS A 391 2.94 -30.03 6.34
CA HIS A 391 1.95 -29.12 6.94
C HIS A 391 1.85 -29.28 8.46
N THR A 392 1.91 -30.51 8.98
CA THR A 392 1.84 -30.74 10.43
C THR A 392 3.12 -30.32 11.17
N ALA A 393 4.28 -30.45 10.54
CA ALA A 393 5.55 -30.00 11.12
C ALA A 393 5.64 -28.47 11.15
N GLU A 394 5.31 -27.80 10.04
CA GLU A 394 5.32 -26.33 9.92
C GLU A 394 4.33 -25.68 10.91
N LEU A 395 3.10 -26.21 11.02
CA LEU A 395 2.12 -25.71 11.97
C LEU A 395 2.57 -25.88 13.43
N LYS A 396 3.21 -27.00 13.78
CA LYS A 396 3.75 -27.21 15.14
C LYS A 396 4.89 -26.25 15.45
N ALA A 397 5.81 -26.03 14.50
CA ALA A 397 6.91 -25.08 14.66
C ALA A 397 6.38 -23.65 14.84
N SER A 398 5.47 -23.19 13.98
CA SER A 398 4.87 -21.86 14.08
C SER A 398 4.05 -21.68 15.37
N ARG A 399 3.34 -22.72 15.82
CA ARG A 399 2.63 -22.69 17.11
C ARG A 399 3.58 -22.54 18.28
N GLN A 400 4.71 -23.25 18.28
CA GLN A 400 5.71 -23.14 19.34
C GLN A 400 6.35 -21.75 19.38
N GLU A 401 6.62 -21.17 18.20
CA GLU A 401 7.17 -19.81 18.08
C GLU A 401 6.18 -18.76 18.60
N ASN A 402 4.89 -18.89 18.29
CA ASN A 402 3.84 -18.02 18.83
C ASN A 402 3.72 -18.11 20.36
N GLU A 403 3.80 -19.32 20.94
CA GLU A 403 3.80 -19.50 22.40
C GLU A 403 5.04 -18.87 23.05
N ASN A 404 6.19 -18.90 22.37
CA ASN A 404 7.41 -18.25 22.86
C ASN A 404 7.31 -16.72 22.82
N MET A 405 6.83 -16.17 21.71
CA MET A 405 6.59 -14.71 21.59
C MET A 405 5.57 -14.23 22.61
N LYS A 406 4.52 -15.02 22.89
CA LYS A 406 3.53 -14.69 23.91
C LYS A 406 4.15 -14.53 25.30
N ARG A 407 5.03 -15.46 25.72
CA ARG A 407 5.75 -15.34 27.00
C ARG A 407 6.64 -14.09 27.05
N GLN A 408 7.33 -13.77 25.96
CA GLN A 408 8.14 -12.54 25.89
C GLN A 408 7.30 -11.28 26.04
N VAL A 409 6.09 -11.24 25.49
CA VAL A 409 5.16 -10.12 25.67
C VAL A 409 4.72 -10.03 27.13
N GLU A 410 4.36 -11.15 27.76
CA GLU A 410 3.97 -11.19 29.18
C GLU A 410 5.12 -10.68 30.10
N ASP A 411 6.37 -11.07 29.83
CA ASP A 411 7.55 -10.59 30.57
C ASP A 411 7.76 -9.07 30.39
N LEU A 412 7.59 -8.55 29.18
CA LEU A 412 7.72 -7.12 28.88
C LEU A 412 6.60 -6.30 29.53
N GLU A 413 5.37 -6.82 29.54
CA GLU A 413 4.24 -6.19 30.22
C GLU A 413 4.48 -6.10 31.73
N ALA A 414 4.99 -7.17 32.35
CA ALA A 414 5.37 -7.16 33.77
C ALA A 414 6.47 -6.12 34.06
N ALA A 415 7.49 -6.03 33.20
CA ALA A 415 8.55 -5.03 33.35
C ALA A 415 8.02 -3.58 33.21
N LEU A 416 7.09 -3.34 32.27
CA LEU A 416 6.46 -2.03 32.10
C LEU A 416 5.64 -1.62 33.32
N GLU A 417 4.91 -2.55 33.95
CA GLU A 417 4.13 -2.24 35.15
C GLU A 417 5.05 -1.87 36.33
N ILE A 418 6.20 -2.55 36.46
CA ILE A 418 7.22 -2.18 37.46
C ILE A 418 7.75 -0.76 37.19
N CYS A 419 8.12 -0.43 35.95
CA CYS A 419 8.61 0.89 35.59
C CYS A 419 7.55 1.97 35.85
N ARG A 420 6.28 1.69 35.56
CA ARG A 420 5.17 2.60 35.83
C ARG A 420 5.01 2.88 37.33
N GLY A 421 5.13 1.85 38.16
CA GLY A 421 5.12 2.01 39.62
C GLY A 421 6.28 2.89 40.13
N GLN A 422 7.46 2.74 39.53
CA GLN A 422 8.61 3.61 39.86
C GLN A 422 8.39 5.06 39.43
N ILE A 423 7.84 5.31 38.25
CA ILE A 423 7.55 6.67 37.77
C ILE A 423 6.56 7.35 38.71
N ASN A 424 5.46 6.67 39.08
CA ASN A 424 4.47 7.23 40.00
C ASN A 424 5.09 7.59 41.36
N SER A 425 5.96 6.74 41.91
CA SER A 425 6.62 7.06 43.19
C SER A 425 7.59 8.24 43.08
N PHE A 426 8.30 8.38 41.95
CA PHE A 426 9.12 9.57 41.69
C PHE A 426 8.28 10.85 41.56
N GLU A 427 7.13 10.79 40.88
CA GLU A 427 6.20 11.92 40.75
C GLU A 427 5.65 12.36 42.11
N GLU A 428 5.28 11.41 42.98
CA GLU A 428 4.84 11.69 44.35
C GLU A 428 5.93 12.39 45.18
N ILE A 429 7.17 11.88 45.13
CA ILE A 429 8.32 12.47 45.82
C ILE A 429 8.58 13.89 45.29
N GLN A 430 8.53 14.09 43.97
CA GLN A 430 8.75 15.39 43.35
C GLN A 430 7.66 16.39 43.75
N SER A 431 6.39 15.96 43.76
CA SER A 431 5.26 16.78 44.20
C SER A 431 5.41 17.22 45.65
N TRP A 432 5.73 16.29 46.55
CA TRP A 432 5.96 16.57 47.97
C TRP A 432 7.10 17.57 48.18
N ASN A 433 8.24 17.36 47.50
CA ASN A 433 9.38 18.27 47.56
C ASN A 433 9.01 19.67 47.05
N ASN A 434 8.28 19.76 45.94
CA ASN A 434 7.87 21.05 45.37
C ASN A 434 6.94 21.81 46.34
N GLN A 435 5.99 21.12 46.97
CA GLN A 435 5.12 21.70 47.97
C GLN A 435 5.89 22.19 49.21
N GLN A 436 6.89 21.43 49.65
CA GLN A 436 7.80 21.86 50.73
C GLN A 436 8.56 23.14 50.36
N TRP A 437 9.14 23.21 49.15
CA TRP A 437 9.87 24.38 48.68
C TRP A 437 8.96 25.60 48.56
N GLN A 438 7.73 25.44 48.06
CA GLN A 438 6.76 26.51 47.96
C GLN A 438 6.41 27.08 49.34
N THR A 439 6.15 26.20 50.32
CA THR A 439 5.85 26.62 51.70
C THR A 439 7.00 27.40 52.32
N ARG A 440 8.25 26.96 52.11
CA ARG A 440 9.44 27.67 52.61
C ARG A 440 9.63 29.02 51.92
N LEU A 441 9.33 29.10 50.63
CA LEU A 441 9.39 30.34 49.87
C LEU A 441 8.37 31.36 50.41
N ASP A 442 7.12 30.94 50.60
CA ASP A 442 6.05 31.79 51.12
C ASP A 442 6.40 32.31 52.52
N GLN A 443 6.89 31.44 53.42
CA GLN A 443 7.37 31.85 54.74
C GLN A 443 8.51 32.86 54.69
N SER A 444 9.43 32.73 53.74
CA SER A 444 10.52 33.68 53.56
C SER A 444 10.01 35.02 53.05
N GLN A 445 9.07 35.01 52.10
CA GLN A 445 8.44 36.22 51.58
C GLN A 445 7.66 36.98 52.65
N ASP A 446 6.93 36.28 53.51
CA ASP A 446 6.22 36.90 54.63
C ASP A 446 7.19 37.55 55.63
N ARG A 447 8.30 36.87 55.97
CA ARG A 447 9.35 37.46 56.81
C ARG A 447 9.97 38.72 56.21
N VAL A 448 10.15 38.76 54.89
CA VAL A 448 10.64 39.97 54.20
C VAL A 448 9.60 41.08 54.30
N ARG A 449 8.32 40.76 54.05
CA ARG A 449 7.21 41.72 54.13
C ARG A 449 7.06 42.34 55.52
N ASP A 450 7.16 41.53 56.57
CA ASP A 450 7.11 42.01 57.95
C ASP A 450 8.26 42.98 58.26
N ARG A 451 9.48 42.64 57.80
CA ARG A 451 10.66 43.51 57.96
C ARG A 451 10.52 44.81 57.18
N ASP A 452 9.98 44.75 55.97
CA ASP A 452 9.72 45.93 55.15
C ASP A 452 8.65 46.83 55.78
N SER A 453 7.61 46.26 56.40
CA SER A 453 6.60 47.01 57.16
C SER A 453 7.23 47.74 58.35
N VAL A 454 8.04 47.05 59.15
CA VAL A 454 8.75 47.65 60.28
C VAL A 454 9.72 48.74 59.82
N MET A 455 10.46 48.52 58.72
CA MET A 455 11.33 49.55 58.16
C MET A 455 10.54 50.75 57.65
N ALA A 456 9.38 50.55 57.00
CA ALA A 456 8.53 51.63 56.54
C ALA A 456 8.02 52.47 57.72
N GLU A 457 7.56 51.85 58.80
CA GLU A 457 7.16 52.54 60.04
C GLU A 457 8.32 53.32 60.67
N ALA A 458 9.51 52.71 60.75
CA ALA A 458 10.69 53.38 61.28
C ALA A 458 11.08 54.61 60.43
N LEU A 459 10.96 54.52 59.09
CA LEU A 459 11.22 55.65 58.20
C LEU A 459 10.22 56.79 58.40
N VAL A 460 8.94 56.48 58.65
CA VAL A 460 7.92 57.49 58.99
C VAL A 460 8.27 58.18 60.30
N GLN A 461 8.60 57.42 61.35
CA GLN A 461 9.00 58.01 62.64
C GLN A 461 10.25 58.89 62.53
N VAL A 462 11.24 58.45 61.75
CA VAL A 462 12.46 59.24 61.49
C VAL A 462 12.12 60.55 60.78
N ARG A 463 11.19 60.52 59.81
CA ARG A 463 10.71 61.72 59.12
C ARG A 463 9.98 62.68 60.07
N GLU A 464 9.09 62.18 60.94
CA GLU A 464 8.38 63.00 61.93
C GLU A 464 9.35 63.69 62.93
N VAL A 465 10.33 62.94 63.45
CA VAL A 465 11.36 63.52 64.32
C VAL A 465 12.18 64.58 63.58
N ALA A 466 12.50 64.35 62.31
CA ALA A 466 13.22 65.31 61.49
C ALA A 466 12.42 66.62 61.29
N GLU A 467 11.11 66.51 61.04
CA GLU A 467 10.19 67.67 60.91
C GLU A 467 10.08 68.47 62.21
N HIS A 468 9.98 67.78 63.37
CA HIS A 468 9.98 68.45 64.67
C HIS A 468 11.30 69.18 64.96
N LEU A 469 12.44 68.56 64.63
CA LEU A 469 13.76 69.19 64.77
C LEU A 469 13.93 70.41 63.86
N GLN A 470 13.36 70.42 62.64
CA GLN A 470 13.30 71.62 61.81
C GLN A 470 12.50 72.72 62.49
N THR A 471 11.32 72.39 63.00
CA THR A 471 10.43 73.35 63.66
C THR A 471 11.10 73.99 64.86
N LEU A 472 11.76 73.19 65.71
CA LEU A 472 12.53 73.66 66.85
C LEU A 472 13.74 74.50 66.43
N ALA A 473 14.41 74.16 65.32
CA ALA A 473 15.51 74.97 64.79
C ALA A 473 15.04 76.36 64.36
N VAL A 474 13.89 76.46 63.68
CA VAL A 474 13.27 77.74 63.31
C VAL A 474 12.89 78.55 64.56
N GLN A 475 12.29 77.92 65.57
CA GLN A 475 11.94 78.57 66.83
C GLN A 475 13.19 79.04 67.60
N ALA A 476 14.25 78.23 67.63
CA ALA A 476 15.52 78.57 68.25
C ALA A 476 16.18 79.77 67.57
N ASP A 477 16.10 79.88 66.24
CA ASP A 477 16.58 81.05 65.50
C ASP A 477 15.80 82.32 65.92
N VAL A 478 14.47 82.24 66.05
CA VAL A 478 13.63 83.38 66.51
C VAL A 478 13.96 83.80 67.95
N LEU A 479 14.05 82.84 68.87
CA LEU A 479 14.33 83.13 70.28
C LEU A 479 15.76 83.61 70.52
N SER A 480 16.72 83.18 69.70
CA SER A 480 18.11 83.64 69.79
C SER A 480 18.26 85.14 69.55
N LEU A 481 17.32 85.77 68.83
CA LEU A 481 17.28 87.22 68.60
C LEU A 481 16.70 88.01 69.79
N GLN A 482 15.98 87.34 70.69
CA GLN A 482 15.26 87.95 71.83
C GLN A 482 15.99 87.77 73.17
N THR A 483 17.01 86.92 73.25
CA THR A 483 17.74 86.65 74.50
C THR A 483 18.93 87.60 74.69
N GLU A 484 18.97 88.32 75.82
CA GLU A 484 20.12 89.12 76.23
C GLU A 484 21.32 88.23 76.64
N SER A 485 22.46 88.43 75.99
CA SER A 485 23.66 87.58 76.08
C SER A 485 24.54 87.82 77.32
N GLU A 486 24.21 88.79 78.16
CA GLU A 486 25.08 89.26 79.24
C GLU A 486 24.86 88.52 80.57
N SER A 487 23.71 87.85 80.73
CA SER A 487 23.43 86.97 81.87
C SER A 487 24.02 85.58 81.69
N ASP A 488 24.48 84.96 82.79
CA ASP A 488 24.95 83.58 82.83
C ASP A 488 23.87 82.56 82.36
N ARG A 489 22.58 82.92 82.50
CA ARG A 489 21.46 82.17 81.92
C ARG A 489 21.32 82.37 80.41
N GLY A 490 21.57 83.58 79.90
CA GLY A 490 21.53 83.90 78.47
C GLY A 490 22.60 83.14 77.67
N LYS A 491 23.82 83.00 78.20
CA LYS A 491 24.89 82.21 77.58
C LYS A 491 24.54 80.72 77.46
N LYS A 492 23.86 80.15 78.46
CA LYS A 492 23.37 78.76 78.42
C LYS A 492 22.27 78.57 77.36
N LEU A 493 21.35 79.53 77.23
CA LEU A 493 20.30 79.51 76.20
C LEU A 493 20.88 79.62 74.78
N ALA A 494 21.84 80.53 74.56
CA ALA A 494 22.51 80.66 73.26
C ALA A 494 23.25 79.37 72.85
N TRP A 495 23.86 78.66 73.80
CA TRP A 495 24.48 77.36 73.55
C TRP A 495 23.45 76.29 73.13
N LEU A 496 22.30 76.24 73.81
CA LEU A 496 21.20 75.32 73.48
C LEU A 496 20.63 75.59 72.08
N PHE A 497 20.35 76.85 71.73
CA PHE A 497 19.86 77.21 70.40
C PHE A 497 20.84 76.83 69.29
N ARG A 498 22.15 77.05 69.50
CA ARG A 498 23.19 76.62 68.54
C ARG A 498 23.20 75.09 68.35
N LYS A 499 22.98 74.32 69.42
CA LYS A 499 22.86 72.86 69.35
C LYS A 499 21.62 72.41 68.58
N ILE A 500 20.47 73.02 68.86
CA ILE A 500 19.20 72.74 68.16
C ILE A 500 19.34 73.04 66.65
N ARG A 501 19.99 74.16 66.30
CA ARG A 501 20.23 74.52 64.89
C ARG A 501 21.11 73.50 64.14
N ILE A 502 22.16 73.00 64.79
CA ILE A 502 23.03 71.95 64.20
C ILE A 502 22.24 70.66 63.99
N LEU A 503 21.38 70.29 64.94
CA LEU A 503 20.50 69.13 64.81
C LEU A 503 19.46 69.31 63.69
N GLY A 504 18.89 70.50 63.54
CA GLY A 504 18.03 70.86 62.42
C GLY A 504 18.70 70.68 61.06
N VAL A 505 19.94 71.17 60.86
CA VAL A 505 20.62 70.98 59.56
C VAL A 505 20.84 69.50 59.22
N LYS A 506 21.18 68.68 60.22
CA LYS A 506 21.34 67.22 60.04
C LYS A 506 20.02 66.52 59.72
N ALA A 507 18.93 66.95 60.36
CA ALA A 507 17.59 66.41 60.14
C ALA A 507 17.08 66.60 58.69
N LYS A 508 17.59 67.56 57.93
CA LYS A 508 17.17 67.77 56.52
C LYS A 508 17.42 66.57 55.61
N GLN A 509 18.38 65.71 55.94
CA GLN A 509 18.70 64.51 55.14
C GLN A 509 17.65 63.40 55.30
N TYR A 510 16.71 63.56 56.23
CA TYR A 510 15.71 62.57 56.61
C TYR A 510 14.26 63.04 56.33
N MET A 511 14.09 64.19 55.65
CA MET A 511 12.84 64.66 55.07
C MET A 511 12.87 64.51 53.55
#